data_AF-A0AA35NHK8-F1
#
_entry.id   AF-A0AA35NHK8-F1
#
_cell.length_a   1.000
_cell.length_b   1.000
_cell.length_c   1.000
_cell.angle_alpha   90.00
_cell.angle_beta   90.00
_cell.angle_gamma   90.00
#
_symmetry.space_group_name_H-M   'P 1'
#
loop_
_entity.id
_entity.type
_entity.pdbx_description
1 polymer ?
#
loop_
_entity_poly.entity_id
_entity_poly.type
_entity_poly.pdbx_seq_one_letter_code
_entity_poly.pdbx_strand_id
1 'polypeptide(L)'
;MVAKKRNTLRGKASARNNQKFGADVVNDGIVDEKYDLESDPRAFLHQPKETKKEKLLNRQSTFLSHLKEKSAPSDGLSANFDGISKSSIRRRKRKLREELKPRMQDLLTSLEQEKDLQDIIEKRNMTMDDDKDIDMDSRIRIVDAKEIRSKEAEPGSIKIKKNQPNIRNQRGAKALAANETARFNQVLTNQDFQKNPFGALREVIKLQKQ
;
A
#
# COMPACT_ATOMS: atom_id res chain seq x y z
N MET A 1 -34.90 -6.26 -45.10
CA MET A 1 -34.54 -7.02 -43.88
C MET A 1 -34.95 -6.22 -42.66
N VAL A 2 -35.94 -6.69 -41.88
CA VAL A 2 -36.43 -5.98 -40.68
C VAL A 2 -35.56 -6.38 -39.49
N ALA A 3 -34.83 -5.41 -38.92
CA ALA A 3 -33.97 -5.66 -37.77
C ALA A 3 -34.80 -5.95 -36.51
N LYS A 4 -34.63 -7.15 -35.92
CA LYS A 4 -35.26 -7.50 -34.65
C LYS A 4 -34.68 -6.62 -33.53
N LYS A 5 -35.52 -5.76 -32.94
CA LYS A 5 -35.17 -4.89 -31.81
C LYS A 5 -34.82 -5.74 -30.58
N ARG A 6 -33.54 -5.73 -30.15
CA ARG A 6 -33.09 -6.47 -28.96
C ARG A 6 -33.54 -5.75 -27.69
N ASN A 7 -34.42 -6.40 -26.92
CA ASN A 7 -34.96 -5.88 -25.67
C ASN A 7 -33.97 -6.11 -24.52
N THR A 8 -32.98 -5.24 -24.38
CA THR A 8 -32.00 -5.33 -23.28
C THR A 8 -32.45 -4.49 -22.08
N LEU A 9 -32.13 -4.95 -20.87
CA LEU A 9 -32.41 -4.23 -19.61
C LEU A 9 -31.86 -2.79 -19.61
N ARG A 10 -30.71 -2.59 -20.28
CA ARG A 10 -30.10 -1.27 -20.45
C ARG A 10 -30.98 -0.31 -21.27
N GLY A 11 -31.63 -0.80 -22.34
CA GLY A 11 -32.59 -0.02 -23.12
C GLY A 11 -33.87 0.33 -22.33
N LYS A 12 -34.35 -0.58 -21.48
CA LYS A 12 -35.51 -0.33 -20.61
C LYS A 12 -35.23 0.74 -19.55
N ALA A 13 -34.02 0.76 -18.98
CA ALA A 13 -33.61 1.75 -17.98
C ALA A 13 -33.52 3.18 -18.57
N SER A 14 -32.96 3.32 -19.78
CA SER A 14 -32.87 4.63 -20.45
C SER A 14 -34.24 5.19 -20.83
N ALA A 15 -35.19 4.34 -21.24
CA ALA A 15 -36.56 4.77 -21.57
C ALA A 15 -37.32 5.31 -20.33
N ARG A 16 -37.10 4.72 -19.14
CA ARG A 16 -37.71 5.20 -17.89
C ARG A 16 -37.14 6.53 -17.40
N ASN A 17 -35.87 6.79 -17.68
CA ASN A 17 -35.24 8.05 -17.29
C ASN A 17 -35.73 9.24 -18.12
N ASN A 18 -36.14 9.00 -19.37
CA ASN A 18 -36.66 10.04 -20.27
C ASN A 18 -38.16 10.33 -20.09
N GLN A 19 -38.89 9.56 -19.28
CA GLN A 19 -40.31 9.79 -19.01
C GLN A 19 -40.60 10.62 -17.75
N LYS A 20 -39.57 11.12 -17.06
CA LYS A 20 -39.74 12.06 -15.95
C LYS A 20 -39.30 13.47 -16.36
N PHE A 21 -40.02 14.11 -17.26
CA PHE A 21 -40.13 15.57 -17.33
C PHE A 21 -41.41 15.92 -18.09
N GLY A 22 -42.48 16.16 -17.33
CA GLY A 22 -43.76 16.62 -17.86
C GLY A 22 -44.84 16.69 -16.78
N ALA A 23 -45.17 17.92 -16.39
CA ALA A 23 -46.40 18.40 -15.73
C ALA A 23 -46.50 18.36 -14.19
N ASP A 24 -46.52 19.58 -13.65
CA ASP A 24 -47.40 20.10 -12.59
C ASP A 24 -47.17 19.71 -11.12
N VAL A 25 -46.27 20.44 -10.45
CA VAL A 25 -46.53 20.90 -9.08
C VAL A 25 -45.96 22.33 -8.93
N VAL A 26 -46.88 23.29 -9.07
CA VAL A 26 -46.99 24.59 -8.39
C VAL A 26 -45.72 25.15 -7.74
N ASN A 27 -45.29 26.29 -8.29
CA ASN A 27 -44.52 27.32 -7.61
C ASN A 27 -45.20 27.72 -6.30
N ASP A 28 -44.64 27.33 -5.16
CA ASP A 28 -44.81 28.07 -3.91
C ASP A 28 -43.42 28.44 -3.39
N GLY A 29 -43.22 29.74 -3.18
CA GLY A 29 -41.93 30.35 -2.83
C GLY A 29 -41.44 29.97 -1.44
N ILE A 30 -40.85 28.80 -1.32
CA ILE A 30 -40.08 28.41 -0.14
C ILE A 30 -38.65 28.88 -0.36
N VAL A 31 -38.29 29.94 0.35
CA VAL A 31 -36.90 30.36 0.54
C VAL A 31 -36.17 29.15 1.12
N ASP A 32 -35.24 28.59 0.34
CA ASP A 32 -34.41 27.44 0.68
C ASP A 32 -33.35 27.89 1.69
N GLU A 33 -33.79 28.30 2.88
CA GLU A 33 -32.91 28.47 4.04
C GLU A 33 -32.33 27.10 4.37
N LYS A 34 -31.02 26.93 4.17
CA LYS A 34 -30.29 25.74 4.56
C LYS A 34 -30.31 25.62 6.08
N TYR A 35 -31.33 24.98 6.62
CA TYR A 35 -31.31 24.50 8.00
C TYR A 35 -30.26 23.39 8.09
N ASP A 36 -29.06 23.73 8.59
CA ASP A 36 -28.01 22.77 8.91
C ASP A 36 -28.36 22.05 10.22
N LEU A 37 -29.44 21.26 10.17
CA LEU A 37 -29.82 20.37 11.25
C LEU A 37 -28.86 19.17 11.23
N GLU A 38 -28.29 18.87 12.40
CA GLU A 38 -27.49 17.66 12.57
C GLU A 38 -28.34 16.43 12.27
N SER A 39 -27.79 15.50 11.48
CA SER A 39 -28.54 14.33 11.04
C SER A 39 -28.82 13.43 12.23
N ASP A 40 -30.10 13.29 12.60
CA ASP A 40 -30.51 12.38 13.67
C ASP A 40 -29.97 10.96 13.37
N PRO A 41 -29.12 10.38 14.26
CA PRO A 41 -28.53 9.06 14.05
C PRO A 41 -29.56 7.92 14.03
N ARG A 42 -30.82 8.17 14.40
CA ARG A 42 -31.93 7.20 14.36
C ARG A 42 -32.84 7.34 13.14
N ALA A 43 -32.62 8.32 12.26
CA ALA A 43 -33.43 8.48 11.07
C ALA A 43 -33.15 7.35 10.07
N PHE A 44 -34.17 6.61 9.66
CA PHE A 44 -34.04 5.53 8.68
C PHE A 44 -33.72 6.02 7.26
N LEU A 45 -33.94 7.31 6.97
CA LEU A 45 -33.70 7.89 5.66
C LEU A 45 -32.84 9.14 5.77
N HIS A 46 -31.57 9.02 5.38
CA HIS A 46 -30.65 10.15 5.32
C HIS A 46 -30.73 10.85 3.97
N GLN A 47 -30.95 12.17 4.00
CA GLN A 47 -30.84 13.00 2.81
C GLN A 47 -29.36 13.17 2.43
N PRO A 48 -28.99 13.03 1.14
CA PRO A 48 -27.63 13.25 0.70
C PRO A 48 -27.28 14.74 0.82
N LYS A 49 -26.34 15.08 1.73
CA LYS A 49 -25.90 16.45 1.99
C LYS A 49 -25.11 17.09 0.83
N GLU A 50 -24.47 16.28 0.01
CA GLU A 50 -23.60 16.73 -1.08
C GLU A 50 -24.06 16.17 -2.43
N THR A 51 -23.95 17.01 -3.46
CA THR A 51 -24.29 16.62 -4.83
C THR A 51 -23.25 15.67 -5.42
N LYS A 52 -23.58 14.95 -6.51
CA LYS A 52 -22.60 14.08 -7.19
C LYS A 52 -21.37 14.84 -7.71
N LYS A 53 -21.56 16.08 -8.14
CA LYS A 53 -20.48 16.96 -8.62
C LYS A 53 -19.54 17.33 -7.47
N GLU A 54 -20.12 17.69 -6.34
CA GLU A 54 -19.41 18.04 -5.12
C GLU A 54 -18.64 16.83 -4.53
N LYS A 55 -19.27 15.65 -4.47
CA LYS A 55 -18.58 14.38 -4.12
C LYS A 55 -17.34 14.13 -4.95
N LEU A 56 -17.43 14.39 -6.26
CA LEU A 56 -16.31 14.20 -7.18
C LEU A 56 -15.19 15.21 -6.92
N LEU A 57 -15.54 16.48 -6.70
CA LEU A 57 -14.58 17.52 -6.34
C LEU A 57 -13.92 17.26 -4.98
N ASN A 58 -14.69 16.86 -3.96
CA ASN A 58 -14.18 16.47 -2.65
C ASN A 58 -13.21 15.30 -2.76
N ARG A 59 -13.54 14.27 -3.56
CA ARG A 59 -12.64 13.14 -3.82
C ARG A 59 -11.36 13.56 -4.55
N GLN A 60 -11.43 14.51 -5.48
CA GLN A 60 -10.25 15.04 -6.16
C GLN A 60 -9.39 15.89 -5.22
N SER A 61 -10.01 16.75 -4.41
CA SER A 61 -9.31 17.62 -3.47
C SER A 61 -8.59 16.83 -2.36
N THR A 62 -9.23 15.79 -1.81
CA THR A 62 -8.63 14.88 -0.82
C THR A 62 -7.49 14.06 -1.41
N PHE A 63 -7.61 13.65 -2.67
CA PHE A 63 -6.50 13.01 -3.38
C PHE A 63 -5.31 13.96 -3.56
N LEU A 64 -5.56 15.22 -3.93
CA LEU A 64 -4.51 16.22 -4.08
C LEU A 64 -3.89 16.63 -2.73
N SER A 65 -4.66 16.71 -1.66
CA SER A 65 -4.13 16.98 -0.32
C SER A 65 -3.22 15.84 0.16
N HIS A 66 -3.64 14.58 -0.02
CA HIS A 66 -2.79 13.42 0.27
C HIS A 66 -1.52 13.38 -0.57
N LEU A 67 -1.54 13.89 -1.79
CA LEU A 67 -0.35 14.00 -2.63
C LEU A 67 0.57 15.12 -2.10
N LYS A 68 0.00 16.27 -1.73
CA LYS A 68 0.75 17.43 -1.20
C LYS A 68 1.38 17.16 0.16
N GLU A 69 0.61 16.65 1.12
CA GLU A 69 1.09 16.24 2.46
C GLU A 69 2.22 15.21 2.37
N LYS A 70 2.18 14.35 1.34
CA LYS A 70 3.17 13.30 1.13
C LYS A 70 4.39 13.72 0.31
N SER A 71 4.28 14.85 -0.39
CA SER A 71 5.41 15.52 -1.06
C SER A 71 6.13 16.54 -0.18
N ALA A 72 5.60 16.82 1.02
CA ALA A 72 6.29 17.65 2.00
C ALA A 72 7.59 16.94 2.43
N PRO A 73 8.76 17.61 2.35
CA PRO A 73 10.05 17.00 2.64
C PRO A 73 10.29 17.00 4.16
N SER A 74 9.42 16.36 4.93
CA SER A 74 9.69 16.06 6.33
C SER A 74 10.31 14.66 6.41
N ASP A 75 11.60 14.65 6.73
CA ASP A 75 12.49 13.49 6.93
C ASP A 75 12.87 12.68 5.69
N GLY A 76 14.03 13.05 5.14
CA GLY A 76 14.75 12.42 4.03
C GLY A 76 15.27 11.00 4.30
N LEU A 77 14.44 10.09 4.79
CA LEU A 77 14.80 8.69 5.05
C LEU A 77 13.84 7.65 4.47
N SER A 78 12.83 8.05 3.70
CA SER A 78 12.03 7.05 2.98
C SER A 78 11.72 7.45 1.55
N ALA A 79 12.63 7.08 0.65
CA ALA A 79 12.33 6.75 -0.75
C ALA A 79 11.42 5.50 -0.88
N ASN A 80 10.57 5.25 0.11
CA ASN A 80 9.52 4.27 0.02
C ASN A 80 8.45 4.90 -0.86
N PHE A 81 8.05 4.18 -1.91
CA PHE A 81 7.01 4.52 -2.89
C PHE A 81 5.62 4.63 -2.25
N ASP A 82 5.53 5.33 -1.14
CA ASP A 82 4.38 5.37 -0.28
C ASP A 82 3.38 6.33 -0.93
N GLY A 83 2.16 5.85 -1.21
CA GLY A 83 1.16 6.58 -1.99
C GLY A 83 1.08 6.19 -3.48
N ILE A 84 2.04 5.44 -4.01
CA ILE A 84 1.91 4.83 -5.34
C ILE A 84 1.29 3.44 -5.18
N SER A 85 0.26 3.13 -5.97
CA SER A 85 -0.37 1.80 -5.91
C SER A 85 0.65 0.71 -6.22
N LYS A 86 0.49 -0.47 -5.59
CA LYS A 86 1.37 -1.62 -5.81
C LYS A 86 1.50 -1.98 -7.30
N SER A 87 0.43 -1.82 -8.08
CA SER A 87 0.45 -2.08 -9.53
C SER A 87 1.30 -1.06 -10.30
N SER A 88 1.24 0.22 -9.94
CA SER A 88 2.07 1.27 -10.55
C SER A 88 3.55 1.07 -10.23
N ILE A 89 3.89 0.72 -8.97
CA ILE A 89 5.27 0.36 -8.59
C ILE A 89 5.77 -0.84 -9.41
N ARG A 90 4.95 -1.88 -9.54
CA ARG A 90 5.31 -3.06 -10.36
C ARG A 90 5.54 -2.71 -11.82
N ARG A 91 4.70 -1.84 -12.40
CA ARG A 91 4.86 -1.35 -13.79
C ARG A 91 6.15 -0.55 -13.95
N ARG A 92 6.44 0.39 -13.04
CA ARG A 92 7.68 1.19 -13.05
C ARG A 92 8.92 0.29 -12.92
N LYS A 93 8.92 -0.66 -11.98
CA LYS A 93 10.02 -1.62 -11.82
C LYS A 93 10.17 -2.57 -13.00
N ARG A 94 9.08 -2.93 -13.68
CA ARG A 94 9.14 -3.72 -14.92
C ARG A 94 9.76 -2.90 -16.05
N LYS A 95 9.32 -1.65 -16.22
CA LYS A 95 9.85 -0.72 -17.23
C LYS A 95 11.35 -0.47 -17.03
N LEU A 96 11.76 -0.14 -15.81
CA LEU A 96 13.19 0.02 -15.46
C LEU A 96 14.00 -1.24 -15.75
N ARG A 97 13.45 -2.44 -15.46
CA ARG A 97 14.11 -3.70 -15.81
C ARG A 97 14.15 -3.96 -17.33
N GLU A 98 13.20 -3.43 -18.09
CA GLU A 98 13.19 -3.56 -19.55
C GLU A 98 14.16 -2.56 -20.22
N GLU A 99 14.37 -1.40 -19.60
CA GLU A 99 15.36 -0.39 -19.97
C GLU A 99 16.79 -0.86 -19.63
N LEU A 100 16.99 -1.47 -18.45
CA LEU A 100 18.29 -2.00 -18.02
C LEU A 100 18.66 -3.38 -18.62
N LYS A 101 17.79 -3.98 -19.43
CA LYS A 101 18.16 -5.19 -20.16
C LYS A 101 19.16 -4.82 -21.26
N PRO A 102 20.18 -5.65 -21.50
CA PRO A 102 21.13 -5.40 -22.57
C PRO A 102 20.39 -5.29 -23.91
N ARG A 103 20.46 -4.11 -24.54
CA ARG A 103 19.95 -3.83 -25.87
C ARG A 103 21.11 -3.49 -26.78
N MET A 104 21.23 -4.19 -27.90
CA MET A 104 22.29 -3.95 -28.89
C MET A 104 22.25 -2.53 -29.45
N GLN A 105 21.05 -1.95 -29.56
CA GLN A 105 20.86 -0.57 -30.00
C GLN A 105 21.45 0.43 -29.01
N ASP A 106 21.38 0.13 -27.72
CA ASP A 106 21.93 0.98 -26.66
C ASP A 106 23.46 0.95 -26.65
N LEU A 107 24.06 -0.18 -27.02
CA LEU A 107 25.51 -0.29 -27.24
C LEU A 107 25.97 0.53 -28.45
N LEU A 108 25.21 0.53 -29.54
CA LEU A 108 25.52 1.33 -30.73
C LEU A 108 25.38 2.83 -30.46
N THR A 109 24.34 3.23 -29.73
CA THR A 109 24.16 4.64 -29.33
C THR A 109 25.16 5.06 -28.25
N SER A 110 25.55 4.18 -27.33
CA SER A 110 26.60 4.46 -26.34
C SER A 110 27.96 4.60 -27.00
N LEU A 111 28.30 3.80 -28.02
CA LEU A 111 29.54 3.93 -28.79
C LEU A 111 29.60 5.24 -29.60
N GLU A 112 28.47 5.70 -30.14
CA GLU A 112 28.39 7.02 -30.79
C GLU A 112 28.53 8.15 -29.75
N GLN A 113 27.86 8.03 -28.60
CA GLN A 113 27.97 9.00 -27.50
C GLN A 113 29.35 9.01 -26.83
N GLU A 114 30.05 7.87 -26.76
CA GLU A 114 31.42 7.79 -26.23
C GLU A 114 32.42 8.58 -27.10
N LYS A 115 32.23 8.61 -28.42
CA LYS A 115 33.04 9.45 -29.32
C LYS A 115 32.79 10.95 -29.05
N ASP A 116 31.53 11.34 -28.88
CA ASP A 116 31.16 12.71 -28.53
C ASP A 116 31.69 13.12 -27.14
N LEU A 117 31.76 12.17 -26.19
CA LEU A 117 32.31 12.37 -24.85
C LEU A 117 33.85 12.41 -24.85
N GLN A 118 34.52 11.64 -25.71
CA GLN A 118 35.97 11.70 -25.91
C GLN A 118 36.40 13.08 -26.38
N ASP A 119 35.69 13.68 -27.34
CA ASP A 119 35.94 15.05 -27.80
C ASP A 119 35.79 16.10 -26.67
N ILE A 120 34.89 15.85 -25.72
CA ILE A 120 34.69 16.73 -24.54
C ILE A 120 35.78 16.51 -23.50
N ILE A 121 36.20 15.26 -23.27
CA ILE A 121 37.27 14.91 -22.32
C ILE A 121 38.62 15.42 -22.84
N GLU A 122 38.91 15.28 -24.14
CA GLU A 122 40.13 15.82 -24.75
C GLU A 122 40.16 17.36 -24.70
N LYS A 123 39.02 18.03 -24.94
CA LYS A 123 38.90 19.49 -24.74
C LYS A 123 39.05 19.91 -23.27
N ARG A 124 38.62 19.08 -22.32
CA ARG A 124 38.72 19.35 -20.88
C ARG A 124 40.14 19.10 -20.34
N ASN A 125 40.85 18.11 -20.91
CA ASN A 125 42.23 17.81 -20.57
C ASN A 125 43.23 18.83 -21.15
N MET A 126 42.84 19.58 -22.19
CA MET A 126 43.61 20.75 -22.68
C MET A 126 43.43 22.02 -21.84
N THR A 127 42.57 22.02 -20.81
CA THR A 127 42.25 23.23 -20.01
C THR A 127 42.56 23.11 -18.52
N MET A 128 43.26 22.07 -18.09
CA MET A 128 43.59 21.85 -16.67
C MET A 128 45.05 21.40 -16.49
N ASP A 129 45.99 22.26 -16.90
CA ASP A 129 47.28 22.38 -16.23
C ASP A 129 47.09 23.42 -15.11
N ASP A 130 46.57 22.99 -13.97
CA ASP A 130 46.80 23.71 -12.71
C ASP A 130 46.52 22.80 -11.50
N ASP A 131 47.53 22.71 -10.66
CA ASP A 131 47.65 21.89 -9.46
C ASP A 131 46.41 21.96 -8.56
N LYS A 132 45.90 20.80 -8.15
CA LYS A 132 45.31 20.55 -6.82
C LYS A 132 45.02 19.07 -6.60
N ASP A 133 45.91 18.42 -5.87
CA ASP A 133 45.62 17.19 -5.14
C ASP A 133 44.45 17.43 -4.18
N ILE A 134 43.34 16.70 -4.39
CA ILE A 134 42.22 16.66 -3.46
C ILE A 134 42.29 15.33 -2.71
N ASP A 135 42.85 15.37 -1.51
CA ASP A 135 42.82 14.26 -0.55
C ASP A 135 41.36 13.89 -0.20
N MET A 136 40.94 12.70 -0.62
CA MET A 136 39.66 12.09 -0.28
C MET A 136 39.71 11.47 1.11
N ASP A 137 39.61 12.32 2.13
CA ASP A 137 39.55 11.90 3.53
C ASP A 137 38.19 11.25 3.85
N SER A 138 38.18 9.92 3.86
CA SER A 138 37.03 9.06 4.14
C SER A 138 36.59 9.12 5.61
N ARG A 139 35.81 10.14 5.98
CA ARG A 139 35.17 10.22 7.30
C ARG A 139 33.98 9.27 7.41
N ILE A 140 34.27 8.00 7.69
CA ILE A 140 33.26 7.01 8.10
C ILE A 140 32.73 7.42 9.49
N ARG A 141 31.49 7.91 9.55
CA ARG A 141 30.79 8.15 10.82
C ARG A 141 30.26 6.82 11.35
N ILE A 142 30.98 6.23 12.30
CA ILE A 142 30.50 5.09 13.08
C ILE A 142 29.44 5.64 14.05
N VAL A 143 28.19 5.20 13.90
CA VAL A 143 27.08 5.58 14.78
C VAL A 143 27.03 4.56 15.91
N ASP A 144 27.14 5.02 17.15
CA ASP A 144 27.07 4.17 18.34
C ASP A 144 25.80 3.31 18.34
N ALA A 145 26.00 2.00 18.38
CA ALA A 145 24.94 1.01 18.52
C ALA A 145 24.38 1.09 19.94
N LYS A 146 23.39 1.97 20.14
CA LYS A 146 22.59 2.01 21.37
C LYS A 146 21.99 0.63 21.60
N GLU A 147 22.49 -0.06 22.63
CA GLU A 147 22.02 -1.36 23.09
C GLU A 147 20.50 -1.36 23.21
N ILE A 148 19.84 -2.09 22.29
CA ILE A 148 18.40 -2.34 22.36
C ILE A 148 18.20 -3.32 23.51
N ARG A 149 18.03 -2.79 24.72
CA ARG A 149 17.62 -3.57 25.90
C ARG A 149 16.32 -4.30 25.56
N SER A 150 16.40 -5.61 25.37
CA SER A 150 15.22 -6.46 25.22
C SER A 150 14.45 -6.42 26.54
N LYS A 151 13.33 -5.72 26.58
CA LYS A 151 12.40 -5.79 27.72
C LYS A 151 12.06 -7.26 27.95
N GLU A 152 12.39 -7.75 29.15
CA GLU A 152 11.98 -9.07 29.60
C GLU A 152 10.46 -9.12 29.51
N ALA A 153 9.94 -10.14 28.82
CA ALA A 153 8.51 -10.25 28.60
C ALA A 153 7.88 -10.76 29.89
N GLU A 154 6.81 -10.08 30.33
CA GLU A 154 6.06 -10.51 31.50
C GLU A 154 5.58 -11.96 31.35
N PRO A 155 5.59 -12.75 32.45
CA PRO A 155 5.19 -14.14 32.44
C PRO A 155 3.71 -14.24 32.04
N GLY A 156 3.46 -14.67 30.80
CA GLY A 156 2.13 -14.79 30.22
C GLY A 156 1.94 -14.02 28.91
N SER A 157 2.85 -13.11 28.55
CA SER A 157 2.80 -12.42 27.27
C SER A 157 3.45 -13.24 26.14
N ILE A 158 2.64 -13.70 25.17
CA ILE A 158 3.16 -14.40 23.99
C ILE A 158 3.80 -13.35 23.06
N LYS A 159 5.13 -13.39 22.91
CA LYS A 159 5.87 -12.53 21.98
C LYS A 159 5.41 -12.83 20.54
N ILE A 160 4.53 -11.97 19.99
CA ILE A 160 4.07 -12.07 18.60
C ILE A 160 5.25 -11.75 17.68
N LYS A 161 5.78 -12.76 16.99
CA LYS A 161 6.88 -12.56 16.04
C LYS A 161 6.34 -11.85 14.79
N LYS A 162 7.11 -10.88 14.28
CA LYS A 162 6.82 -10.22 12.98
C LYS A 162 6.80 -11.30 11.88
N ASN A 163 5.81 -11.24 10.99
CA ASN A 163 5.58 -12.18 9.87
C ASN A 163 4.95 -13.55 10.19
N GLN A 164 4.43 -13.76 11.41
CA GLN A 164 3.61 -14.95 11.67
C GLN A 164 2.19 -14.83 11.07
N PRO A 165 1.55 -15.95 10.70
CA PRO A 165 0.18 -15.93 10.22
C PRO A 165 -0.76 -15.37 11.29
N ASN A 166 -1.69 -14.52 10.85
CA ASN A 166 -2.59 -13.78 11.74
C ASN A 166 -4.03 -14.31 11.60
N ILE A 167 -4.68 -14.58 12.73
CA ILE A 167 -6.07 -15.06 12.80
C ILE A 167 -7.07 -14.09 12.17
N ARG A 168 -6.76 -12.79 12.16
CA ARG A 168 -7.62 -11.77 11.52
C ARG A 168 -7.71 -11.91 10.01
N ASN A 169 -6.73 -12.52 9.35
CA ASN A 169 -6.74 -12.74 7.92
C ASN A 169 -7.18 -14.19 7.62
N GLN A 170 -8.15 -14.40 6.73
CA GLN A 170 -8.63 -15.74 6.37
C GLN A 170 -7.50 -16.70 5.95
N ARG A 171 -6.53 -16.22 5.16
CA ARG A 171 -5.38 -17.04 4.76
C ARG A 171 -4.48 -17.38 5.95
N GLY A 172 -4.32 -16.43 6.87
CA GLY A 172 -3.55 -16.61 8.10
C GLY A 172 -4.24 -17.59 9.04
N ALA A 173 -5.55 -17.46 9.24
CA ALA A 173 -6.37 -18.37 10.04
C ALA A 173 -6.29 -19.81 9.50
N LYS A 174 -6.38 -20.01 8.17
CA LYS A 174 -6.23 -21.34 7.58
C LYS A 174 -4.84 -21.93 7.81
N ALA A 175 -3.78 -21.12 7.72
CA ALA A 175 -2.42 -21.57 7.99
C ALA A 175 -2.21 -21.90 9.48
N LEU A 176 -2.78 -21.11 10.39
CA LEU A 176 -2.77 -21.39 11.83
C LEU A 176 -3.48 -22.72 12.14
N ALA A 177 -4.68 -22.92 11.59
CA ALA A 177 -5.42 -24.17 11.79
C ALA A 177 -4.63 -25.40 11.32
N ALA A 178 -3.96 -25.32 10.16
CA ALA A 178 -3.11 -26.42 9.68
C ALA A 178 -1.95 -26.72 10.63
N ASN A 179 -1.28 -25.67 11.14
CA ASN A 179 -0.18 -25.81 12.09
C ASN A 179 -0.65 -26.35 13.43
N GLU A 180 -1.83 -25.92 13.90
CA GLU A 180 -2.44 -26.38 15.15
C GLU A 180 -2.85 -27.84 15.05
N THR A 181 -3.46 -28.26 13.95
CA THR A 181 -3.79 -29.68 13.71
C THR A 181 -2.53 -30.54 13.69
N ALA A 182 -1.45 -30.09 13.04
CA ALA A 182 -0.18 -30.82 13.03
C ALA A 182 0.42 -30.94 14.45
N ARG A 183 0.42 -29.85 15.22
CA ARG A 183 0.89 -29.85 16.61
C ARG A 183 0.02 -30.74 17.50
N PHE A 184 -1.29 -30.73 17.31
CA PHE A 184 -2.23 -31.57 18.05
C PHE A 184 -1.96 -33.05 17.78
N ASN A 185 -1.78 -33.43 16.51
CA ASN A 185 -1.42 -34.80 16.15
C ASN A 185 -0.10 -35.23 16.79
N GLN A 186 0.89 -34.33 16.84
CA GLN A 186 2.16 -34.60 17.51
C GLN A 186 1.98 -34.86 19.02
N VAL A 187 1.14 -34.06 19.70
CA VAL A 187 0.82 -34.26 21.12
C VAL A 187 0.13 -35.61 21.34
N LEU A 188 -0.81 -35.99 20.47
CA LEU A 188 -1.47 -37.30 20.56
C LEU A 188 -0.53 -38.48 20.33
N THR A 189 0.51 -38.31 19.52
CA THR A 189 1.51 -39.37 19.29
C THR A 189 2.56 -39.49 20.40
N ASN A 190 2.68 -38.50 21.28
CA ASN A 190 3.67 -38.53 22.36
C ASN A 190 3.29 -39.55 23.44
N GLN A 191 4.16 -40.53 23.70
CA GLN A 191 3.93 -41.58 24.69
C GLN A 191 3.78 -41.03 26.11
N ASP A 192 4.53 -39.98 26.47
CA ASP A 192 4.46 -39.38 27.79
C ASP A 192 3.12 -38.68 28.03
N PHE A 193 2.57 -38.07 26.99
CA PHE A 193 1.23 -37.47 27.02
C PHE A 193 0.13 -38.54 27.12
N GLN A 194 0.30 -39.69 26.44
CA GLN A 194 -0.62 -40.82 26.54
C GLN A 194 -0.61 -41.47 27.93
N LYS A 195 0.56 -41.57 28.57
CA LYS A 195 0.71 -42.15 29.91
C LYS A 195 0.21 -41.21 31.00
N ASN A 196 0.54 -39.92 30.93
CA ASN A 196 0.13 -38.93 31.91
C ASN A 196 -0.06 -37.54 31.27
N PRO A 197 -1.28 -37.21 30.80
CA PRO A 197 -1.51 -35.98 30.05
C PRO A 197 -1.31 -34.73 30.92
N PHE A 198 -1.75 -34.76 32.18
CA PHE A 198 -1.62 -33.63 33.10
C PHE A 198 -0.18 -33.43 33.61
N GLY A 199 0.57 -34.52 33.79
CA GLY A 199 2.00 -34.47 34.14
C GLY A 199 2.83 -33.84 33.04
N ALA A 200 2.69 -34.33 31.81
CA ALA A 200 3.37 -33.77 30.64
C ALA A 200 3.01 -32.30 30.41
N LEU A 201 1.74 -31.91 30.62
CA LEU A 201 1.31 -30.51 30.50
C LEU A 201 1.98 -29.61 31.56
N ARG A 202 2.10 -30.07 32.82
CA ARG A 202 2.78 -29.31 33.87
C ARG A 202 4.26 -29.08 33.54
N GLU A 203 4.94 -30.08 32.99
CA GLU A 203 6.34 -29.97 32.57
C GLU A 203 6.52 -28.97 31.42
N VAL A 204 5.66 -29.02 30.41
CA VAL A 204 5.67 -28.06 29.29
C VAL A 204 5.43 -26.62 29.78
N ILE A 205 4.47 -26.42 30.69
CA ILE A 205 4.21 -25.10 31.29
C ILE A 205 5.42 -24.62 32.10
N LYS A 206 6.10 -25.52 32.82
CA LYS A 206 7.31 -25.19 33.59
C LYS A 206 8.45 -24.76 32.66
N LEU A 207 8.64 -25.46 31.54
CA LEU A 207 9.63 -25.10 30.51
C LEU A 207 9.33 -23.76 29.84
N GLN A 208 8.04 -23.41 29.65
CA GLN A 208 7.65 -22.15 29.02
C GLN A 208 7.85 -20.92 29.94
N LYS A 209 7.93 -21.13 31.26
CA LYS A 209 8.15 -20.07 32.24
C LYS A 209 9.64 -19.72 32.46
N GLN A 210 10.56 -20.57 31.99
CA GLN A 210 12.01 -20.31 31.99
C GLN A 210 12.41 -19.54 30.72
#